data_AF-A0A1B7UC19-F1
#
_entry.id   AF-A0A1B7UC19-F1
#
_cell.length_a   1.000
_cell.length_b   1.000
_cell.length_c   1.000
_cell.angle_alpha   90.00
_cell.angle_beta   90.00
_cell.angle_gamma   90.00
#
_symmetry.space_group_name_H-M   'P 1'
#
loop_
_entity.id
_entity.type
_entity.pdbx_description
1 polymer ?
#
loop_
_entity_poly.entity_id
_entity_poly.type
_entity_poly.pdbx_seq_one_letter_code
_entity_poly.pdbx_strand_id
1 'polypeptide(L)'
;MNETTTEQLGMRPELISLDSAACQRVQEQIAAKGGHCEACGTTDFAVGAAMIMGFLFLDEDADAYMVALTCRNPDCPKPRTGIRLCGKDFLSEEQRASAIALRSSIA
;
A
#
# COMPACT_ATOMS: atom_id res chain seq x y z
N MET A 1 25.12 14.63 -14.88
CA MET A 1 23.76 14.13 -15.17
C MET A 1 23.33 13.35 -13.94
N ASN A 2 22.65 14.01 -13.01
CA ASN A 2 22.12 13.38 -11.79
C ASN A 2 20.61 13.62 -11.78
N GLU A 3 19.89 12.77 -12.50
CA GLU A 3 18.44 12.80 -12.64
C GLU A 3 17.81 11.66 -11.82
N THR A 4 18.05 11.65 -10.50
CA THR A 4 17.49 10.59 -9.63
C THR A 4 17.09 11.07 -8.24
N THR A 5 17.11 12.38 -7.98
CA THR A 5 16.82 12.91 -6.62
C THR A 5 15.44 13.55 -6.51
N THR A 6 14.74 13.82 -7.61
CA THR A 6 13.51 14.61 -7.57
C THR A 6 12.24 13.79 -7.28
N GLU A 7 12.24 12.47 -7.50
CA GLU A 7 11.09 11.62 -7.16
C GLU A 7 11.05 11.21 -5.67
N GLN A 8 12.18 11.36 -4.96
CA GLN A 8 12.29 10.99 -3.55
C GLN A 8 11.92 12.13 -2.58
N LEU A 9 11.65 13.34 -3.08
CA LEU A 9 11.38 14.55 -2.27
C LEU A 9 9.88 14.82 -1.98
N GLY A 10 8.98 13.89 -2.30
CA GLY A 10 7.54 14.05 -2.07
C GLY A 10 6.86 12.92 -1.31
N MET A 11 7.57 11.82 -1.01
CA MET A 11 7.00 10.68 -0.29
C MET A 11 7.37 10.77 1.18
N ARG A 12 6.37 10.63 2.05
CA ARG A 12 6.62 10.58 3.50
C ARG A 12 7.48 9.34 3.80
N PRO A 13 8.51 9.42 4.67
CA PRO A 13 9.43 8.32 4.95
C PRO A 13 8.78 6.99 5.36
N GLU A 14 7.58 7.03 5.91
CA GLU A 14 6.80 5.86 6.30
C GLU A 14 6.08 5.15 5.13
N LEU A 15 6.07 5.76 3.94
CA LEU A 15 5.42 5.22 2.74
C LEU A 15 6.41 4.39 1.92
N ILE A 16 5.97 3.18 1.58
CA ILE A 16 6.69 2.22 0.75
C ILE A 16 6.07 2.22 -0.64
N SER A 17 6.89 2.51 -1.64
CA SER A 17 6.51 2.39 -3.04
C SER A 17 6.32 0.91 -3.41
N LEU A 18 5.23 0.61 -4.11
CA LEU A 18 4.96 -0.72 -4.63
C LEU A 18 5.38 -0.80 -6.09
N ASP A 19 6.19 -1.79 -6.42
CA ASP A 19 6.47 -2.12 -7.82
C ASP A 19 5.22 -2.72 -8.50
N SER A 20 5.29 -2.90 -9.82
CA SER A 20 4.19 -3.45 -10.60
C SER A 20 3.74 -4.84 -10.14
N ALA A 21 4.67 -5.69 -9.69
CA ALA A 21 4.36 -7.05 -9.23
C ALA A 21 3.71 -7.04 -7.85
N ALA A 22 4.13 -6.15 -6.95
CA ALA A 22 3.47 -5.89 -5.67
C ALA A 22 2.06 -5.31 -5.90
N CYS A 23 1.90 -4.36 -6.82
CA CYS A 23 0.59 -3.83 -7.19
C CYS A 23 -0.35 -4.92 -7.72
N GLN A 24 0.15 -5.83 -8.57
CA GLN A 24 -0.64 -6.95 -9.08
C GLN A 24 -1.08 -7.88 -7.95
N ARG A 25 -0.16 -8.26 -7.04
CA ARG A 25 -0.50 -9.08 -5.88
C ARG A 25 -1.53 -8.42 -4.97
N VAL A 26 -1.48 -7.09 -4.79
CA VAL A 26 -2.54 -6.35 -4.07
C VAL A 26 -3.89 -6.49 -4.77
N GLN A 27 -3.94 -6.36 -6.11
CA GLN A 27 -5.19 -6.54 -6.85
C GLN A 27 -5.75 -7.96 -6.71
N GLU A 28 -4.89 -8.97 -6.74
CA GLU A 28 -5.27 -10.37 -6.49
C GLU A 28 -5.85 -10.55 -5.08
N GLN A 29 -5.25 -9.91 -4.07
CA GLN A 29 -5.76 -9.92 -2.69
C GLN A 29 -7.11 -9.21 -2.55
N ILE A 30 -7.32 -8.09 -3.25
CA ILE A 30 -8.62 -7.40 -3.28
C ILE A 30 -9.68 -8.35 -3.85
N ALA A 31 -9.40 -8.99 -4.99
CA ALA A 31 -10.32 -9.93 -5.61
C ALA A 31 -10.61 -11.15 -4.72
N ALA A 32 -9.59 -11.75 -4.11
CA ALA A 32 -9.72 -12.90 -3.22
C ALA A 32 -10.57 -12.59 -1.97
N LYS A 33 -10.54 -11.35 -1.48
CA LYS A 33 -11.34 -10.88 -0.34
C LYS A 33 -12.72 -10.34 -0.73
N GLY A 34 -13.08 -10.35 -2.02
CA GLY A 34 -14.34 -9.77 -2.51
C GLY A 34 -14.41 -8.24 -2.36
N GLY A 35 -13.24 -7.59 -2.38
CA GLY A 35 -13.11 -6.15 -2.19
C GLY A 35 -13.79 -5.35 -3.30
N HIS A 36 -14.68 -4.47 -2.90
CA HIS A 36 -15.41 -3.56 -3.78
C HIS A 36 -15.41 -2.16 -3.17
N CYS A 37 -15.61 -1.15 -4.01
CA CYS A 37 -15.68 0.22 -3.53
C CYS A 37 -16.99 0.39 -2.75
N GLU A 38 -16.91 0.74 -1.47
CA GLU A 38 -18.09 0.95 -0.62
C GLU A 38 -19.03 2.05 -1.14
N ALA A 39 -18.51 2.96 -1.97
CA ALA A 39 -19.28 4.09 -2.49
C ALA A 39 -20.00 3.82 -3.82
N CYS A 40 -19.44 2.98 -4.70
CA CYS A 40 -20.01 2.75 -6.04
C CYS A 40 -20.05 1.27 -6.48
N GLY A 41 -19.55 0.35 -5.66
CA GLY A 41 -19.61 -1.10 -5.90
C GLY A 41 -18.62 -1.65 -6.93
N THR A 42 -17.83 -0.82 -7.60
CA THR A 42 -16.83 -1.31 -8.57
C THR A 42 -15.67 -2.02 -7.89
N THR A 43 -14.99 -2.88 -8.64
CA THR A 43 -13.81 -3.64 -8.18
C THR A 43 -12.50 -3.12 -8.78
N ASP A 44 -12.56 -2.04 -9.57
CA ASP A 44 -11.40 -1.48 -10.25
C ASP A 44 -10.73 -0.38 -9.41
N PHE A 45 -9.52 -0.70 -8.94
CA PHE A 45 -8.71 0.15 -8.08
C PHE A 45 -7.32 0.38 -8.69
N ALA A 46 -6.89 1.64 -8.70
CA ALA A 46 -5.48 1.98 -8.74
C ALA A 46 -4.86 1.75 -7.36
N VAL A 47 -3.76 1.00 -7.34
CA VAL A 47 -2.98 0.73 -6.12
C VAL A 47 -1.93 1.82 -5.95
N GLY A 48 -1.86 2.41 -4.76
CA GLY A 48 -0.88 3.41 -4.37
C GLY A 48 0.20 2.85 -3.43
N ALA A 49 0.86 3.73 -2.69
CA ALA A 49 1.86 3.35 -1.71
C ALA A 49 1.26 2.55 -0.53
N ALA A 50 2.10 1.78 0.14
CA ALA A 50 1.77 1.06 1.36
C ALA A 50 2.43 1.72 2.58
N MET A 51 1.80 1.62 3.75
CA MET A 51 2.34 2.06 5.03
C MET A 51 2.29 0.91 6.02
N ILE A 52 3.41 0.62 6.69
CA ILE A 52 3.43 -0.38 7.76
C ILE A 52 2.64 0.12 8.97
N MET A 53 1.75 -0.70 9.52
CA MET A 53 0.82 -0.30 10.60
C MET A 53 1.34 -0.65 11.99
N GLY A 54 2.28 -1.60 12.10
CA GLY A 54 2.80 -2.14 13.36
C GLY A 54 3.55 -1.16 14.28
N PHE A 55 3.52 0.15 14.00
CA PHE A 55 4.00 1.21 14.90
C PHE A 55 2.88 2.06 15.52
N LEU A 56 1.67 2.02 14.98
CA LEU A 56 0.56 2.91 15.40
C LEU A 56 -0.33 2.29 16.49
N PHE A 57 -0.38 0.96 16.59
CA PHE A 57 -1.30 0.26 17.49
C PHE A 57 -0.61 -0.93 18.15
N LEU A 58 -0.75 -1.06 19.47
CA LEU A 58 -0.11 -2.10 20.29
C LEU A 58 -0.62 -3.52 20.00
N ASP A 59 -1.80 -3.66 19.38
CA ASP A 59 -2.45 -4.95 19.05
C ASP A 59 -2.30 -5.31 17.55
N GLU A 60 -1.73 -4.43 16.74
CA GLU A 60 -1.63 -4.67 15.31
C GLU A 60 -0.49 -5.65 14.97
N ASP A 61 -0.76 -6.56 14.03
CA ASP A 61 0.23 -7.52 13.57
C ASP A 61 1.49 -6.79 13.07
N ALA A 62 2.67 -7.28 13.46
CA ALA A 62 3.94 -6.63 13.15
C ALA A 62 4.21 -6.53 11.64
N ASP A 63 3.56 -7.39 10.84
CA ASP A 63 3.64 -7.43 9.37
C ASP A 63 2.36 -6.88 8.71
N ALA A 64 1.54 -6.09 9.42
CA ALA A 64 0.35 -5.44 8.85
C ALA A 64 0.71 -4.17 8.07
N TYR A 65 0.12 -4.02 6.89
CA TYR A 65 0.26 -2.86 6.03
C TYR A 65 -1.12 -2.30 5.67
N MET A 66 -1.21 -0.98 5.60
CA MET A 66 -2.30 -0.28 4.94
C MET A 66 -1.85 0.08 3.53
N VAL A 67 -2.53 -0.43 2.51
CA VAL A 67 -2.27 -0.10 1.11
C VAL A 67 -3.31 0.91 0.64
N ALA A 68 -2.85 2.04 0.10
CA ALA A 68 -3.74 3.06 -0.45
C ALA A 68 -4.39 2.57 -1.75
N LEU A 69 -5.71 2.75 -1.87
CA LEU A 69 -6.48 2.41 -3.05
C LEU A 69 -7.23 3.64 -3.56
N THR A 70 -7.28 3.78 -4.88
CA THR A 70 -8.13 4.78 -5.55
C THR A 70 -9.06 4.07 -6.54
N CYS A 71 -10.35 4.12 -6.29
CA CYS A 71 -11.38 3.66 -7.21
C CYS A 71 -11.24 4.40 -8.54
N ARG A 72 -11.22 3.66 -9.66
CA ARG A 72 -11.05 4.24 -10.99
C ARG A 72 -12.34 4.79 -11.62
N ASN A 73 -13.49 4.60 -10.96
CA ASN A 73 -14.74 5.17 -11.43
C ASN A 73 -14.71 6.70 -11.25
N PRO A 74 -14.75 7.49 -12.34
CA PRO A 74 -14.68 8.96 -12.26
C PRO A 74 -15.88 9.57 -11.51
N ASP A 75 -17.02 8.88 -11.49
CA ASP A 75 -18.25 9.33 -10.82
C ASP A 75 -18.31 8.86 -9.35
N CYS A 76 -17.26 8.23 -8.84
CA CYS A 76 -17.24 7.74 -7.47
C CYS A 76 -17.23 8.91 -6.47
N PRO A 77 -18.22 9.02 -5.56
CA PRO A 77 -18.30 10.15 -4.63
C PRO A 77 -17.22 10.09 -3.53
N LYS A 78 -16.61 8.91 -3.32
CA LYS A 78 -15.50 8.69 -2.37
C LYS A 78 -14.46 7.74 -2.98
N PRO A 79 -13.60 8.24 -3.89
CA PRO A 79 -12.73 7.36 -4.67
C PRO A 79 -11.54 6.83 -3.87
N ARG A 80 -11.12 7.49 -2.78
CA ARG A 80 -9.95 7.09 -1.99
C ARG A 80 -10.36 6.20 -0.83
N THR A 81 -9.69 5.05 -0.70
CA THR A 81 -9.86 4.11 0.41
C THR A 81 -8.54 3.41 0.70
N GLY A 82 -8.52 2.42 1.59
CA GLY A 82 -7.36 1.58 1.87
C GLY A 82 -7.76 0.15 2.20
N ILE A 83 -6.82 -0.77 2.02
CA ILE A 83 -6.97 -2.18 2.41
C ILE A 83 -5.85 -2.59 3.35
N ARG A 84 -6.20 -3.34 4.39
CA ARG A 84 -5.23 -3.96 5.29
C ARG A 84 -4.79 -5.32 4.75
N LEU A 85 -3.49 -5.49 4.56
CA LEU A 85 -2.85 -6.72 4.09
C LEU A 85 -1.65 -7.10 4.96
N CYS A 86 -1.30 -8.39 4.96
CA CYS A 86 -0.04 -8.83 5.55
C CYS A 86 1.08 -8.66 4.51
N GLY A 87 2.26 -8.20 4.91
CA GLY A 87 3.38 -7.92 4.00
C GLY A 87 3.74 -9.13 3.14
N LYS A 88 3.74 -10.33 3.74
CA LYS A 88 3.99 -11.60 3.03
C LYS A 88 3.03 -11.88 1.87
N ASP A 89 1.85 -11.27 1.85
CA ASP A 89 0.82 -11.54 0.84
C ASP A 89 1.07 -10.77 -0.46
N PHE A 90 1.85 -9.68 -0.42
CA PHE A 90 1.99 -8.79 -1.58
C PHE A 90 3.37 -8.14 -1.78
N LEU A 91 4.28 -8.20 -0.80
CA LEU A 91 5.65 -7.68 -0.92
C LEU A 91 6.63 -8.82 -1.24
N SER A 92 7.70 -8.52 -1.98
CA SER A 92 8.83 -9.46 -2.08
C SER A 92 9.62 -9.49 -0.77
N GLU A 93 10.50 -10.48 -0.59
CA GLU A 93 11.38 -10.52 0.59
C GLU A 93 12.25 -9.25 0.71
N GLU A 94 12.80 -8.75 -0.41
CA GLU A 94 13.56 -7.50 -0.44
C GLU A 94 12.72 -6.27 -0.07
N GLN A 95 11.49 -6.18 -0.57
CA GLN A 95 10.58 -5.07 -0.21
C GLN A 95 10.17 -5.13 1.25
N ARG A 96 9.94 -6.33 1.79
CA ARG A 96 9.65 -6.52 3.23
C ARG A 96 10.84 -6.14 4.09
N ALA A 97 12.05 -6.56 3.72
CA ALA A 97 13.26 -6.19 4.44
C ALA A 97 13.48 -4.67 4.44
N SER A 98 13.27 -4.02 3.29
CA SER A 98 13.32 -2.56 3.16
C SER A 98 12.29 -1.89 4.07
N ALA A 99 11.03 -2.34 4.05
CA ALA A 99 9.97 -1.82 4.90
C ALA A 99 10.29 -1.90 6.41
N ILE A 100 10.87 -3.01 6.85
CA ILE A 100 11.30 -3.22 8.25
C ILE A 100 12.46 -2.29 8.61
N ALA A 101 13.42 -2.09 7.70
CA ALA A 101 14.52 -1.16 7.88
C ALA A 101 14.03 0.30 8.00
N LEU A 102 13.04 0.71 7.21
CA LEU A 102 12.41 2.03 7.31
C LEU A 102 11.72 2.20 8.68
N ARG A 103 10.98 1.19 9.17
CA ARG A 103 10.38 1.22 10.51
C ARG A 103 11.42 1.48 11.60
N SER A 104 12.58 0.83 11.50
CA SER A 104 13.65 0.95 12.51
C SER A 104 14.37 2.29 12.49
N SER A 105 14.19 3.09 11.43
CA SER A 105 14.86 4.38 11.24
C SER A 105 14.00 5.59 11.63
N ILE A 106 12.72 5.35 11.95
CA ILE A 106 11.73 6.37 12.35
C ILE A 106 11.49 6.34 13.88
N ALA A 107 11.91 5.26 14.56
CA ALA A 107 11.90 5.11 16.01
C ALA A 107 13.13 5.74 16.66
#